data_AF-A0A2N7N9F5-F1
#
_entry.id   AF-A0A2N7N9F5-F1
#
_cell.length_a   1.000
_cell.length_b   1.000
_cell.length_c   1.000
_cell.angle_alpha   90.00
_cell.angle_beta   90.00
_cell.angle_gamma   90.00
#
_symmetry.space_group_name_H-M   'P 1'
#
loop_
_entity.id
_entity.type
_entity.pdbx_description
1 polymer ?
#
loop_
_entity_poly.entity_id
_entity_poly.type
_entity_poly.pdbx_seq_one_letter_code
_entity_poly.pdbx_strand_id
1 'polypeptide(L)'
;MTEEEAKKLALKTTDYCYVLACAWEKEENNSICLERIFVKGGQEEIRLAWWKDGRQAMRPADLNAVDWVPLFTSALEQGVFNSDEQLGMLKALVSN
;
A
#
# COMPACT_ATOMS: atom_id res chain seq x y z
N MET A 1 7.53 4.34 12.92
CA MET A 1 6.62 3.57 13.79
C MET A 1 7.38 2.41 14.44
N THR A 2 7.00 1.98 15.64
CA THR A 2 7.50 0.72 16.25
C THR A 2 6.60 -0.47 15.88
N GLU A 3 7.11 -1.70 16.01
CA GLU A 3 6.31 -2.89 15.68
C GLU A 3 5.02 -3.00 16.54
N GLU A 4 5.11 -2.67 17.83
CA GLU A 4 3.96 -2.72 18.74
C GLU A 4 2.89 -1.66 18.39
N GLU A 5 3.31 -0.51 17.87
CA GLU A 5 2.37 0.49 17.33
C GLU A 5 1.73 -0.03 16.04
N ALA A 6 2.53 -0.58 15.12
CA ALA A 6 2.05 -1.13 13.86
C ALA A 6 1.01 -2.24 14.08
N LYS A 7 1.28 -3.14 15.02
CA LYS A 7 0.36 -4.22 15.40
C LYS A 7 -1.00 -3.73 15.89
N LYS A 8 -1.05 -2.60 16.60
CA LYS A 8 -2.31 -2.00 17.10
C LYS A 8 -3.09 -1.31 15.99
N LEU A 9 -2.41 -0.75 15.00
CA LEU A 9 -3.01 0.01 13.90
C LEU A 9 -3.33 -0.86 12.67
N ALA A 10 -2.90 -2.12 12.66
CA ALA A 10 -3.01 -3.00 11.51
C ALA A 10 -4.48 -3.23 11.09
N LEU A 11 -4.80 -2.93 9.83
CA LEU A 11 -6.03 -3.36 9.17
C LEU A 11 -6.04 -4.89 8.98
N LYS A 12 -4.86 -5.45 8.70
CA LYS A 12 -4.66 -6.88 8.47
C LYS A 12 -3.28 -7.29 8.96
N THR A 13 -3.19 -8.49 9.53
CA THR A 13 -1.91 -9.09 9.90
C THR A 13 -1.66 -10.33 9.06
N THR A 14 -0.46 -10.45 8.51
CA THR A 14 0.04 -11.66 7.84
C THR A 14 1.20 -12.24 8.65
N ASP A 15 1.76 -13.38 8.23
CA ASP A 15 2.97 -13.90 8.85
C ASP A 15 4.16 -12.94 8.67
N TYR A 16 4.18 -12.18 7.58
CA TYR A 16 5.29 -11.30 7.19
C TYR A 16 5.16 -9.85 7.72
N CYS A 17 3.97 -9.26 7.71
CA CYS A 17 3.78 -7.84 7.98
C CYS A 17 2.44 -7.49 8.61
N TYR A 18 2.35 -6.25 9.08
CA TYR A 18 1.10 -5.57 9.44
C TYR A 18 0.74 -4.61 8.29
N VAL A 19 -0.45 -4.76 7.71
CA VAL A 19 -0.97 -3.84 6.69
C VAL A 19 -1.63 -2.66 7.42
N LEU A 20 -1.11 -1.46 7.20
CA LEU A 20 -1.51 -0.23 7.89
C LEU A 20 -2.53 0.57 7.08
N ALA A 21 -2.41 0.55 5.76
CA ALA A 21 -3.35 1.16 4.83
C ALA A 21 -3.34 0.37 3.51
N CYS A 22 -4.46 0.35 2.79
CA CYS A 22 -4.60 -0.38 1.55
C CYS A 22 -5.58 0.32 0.61
N ALA A 23 -5.20 0.48 -0.65
CA ALA A 23 -6.09 0.87 -1.73
C ALA A 23 -6.13 -0.23 -2.78
N TRP A 24 -7.34 -0.66 -3.15
CA TRP A 24 -7.57 -1.70 -4.13
C TRP A 24 -7.79 -1.11 -5.52
N GLU A 25 -7.26 -1.76 -6.54
CA GLU A 25 -7.55 -1.44 -7.95
C GLU A 25 -9.01 -1.75 -8.29
N LYS A 26 -9.51 -2.92 -7.84
CA LYS A 26 -10.84 -3.44 -8.14
C LYS A 26 -11.46 -4.07 -6.89
N GLU A 27 -11.54 -5.39 -6.86
CA GLU A 27 -12.19 -6.14 -5.80
C GLU A 27 -11.25 -6.33 -4.61
N GLU A 28 -11.71 -5.92 -3.43
CA GLU A 28 -10.98 -6.12 -2.19
C GLU A 28 -10.61 -7.60 -1.99
N ASN A 29 -9.36 -7.86 -1.62
CA ASN A 29 -8.79 -9.20 -1.41
C ASN A 29 -8.77 -10.12 -2.65
N ASN A 30 -9.07 -9.58 -3.84
CA ASN A 30 -9.05 -10.34 -5.09
C ASN A 30 -8.56 -9.51 -6.29
N SER A 31 -7.80 -8.44 -6.01
CA SER A 31 -7.19 -7.60 -7.04
C SER A 31 -5.77 -7.15 -6.68
N ILE A 32 -5.19 -6.30 -7.52
CA ILE A 32 -3.98 -5.55 -7.18
C ILE A 32 -4.35 -4.52 -6.11
N CYS A 33 -3.45 -4.26 -5.19
CA CYS A 33 -3.54 -3.15 -4.26
C CYS A 33 -2.19 -2.47 -4.04
N LEU A 34 -2.27 -1.21 -3.62
CA LEU A 34 -1.14 -0.48 -3.07
C LEU A 34 -1.31 -0.40 -1.55
N GLU A 35 -0.33 -0.90 -0.81
CA GLU A 35 -0.37 -1.05 0.64
C GLU A 35 0.72 -0.21 1.29
N ARG A 36 0.41 0.40 2.43
CA ARG A 36 1.43 0.73 3.44
C ARG A 36 1.49 -0.43 4.41
N ILE A 37 2.67 -0.97 4.62
CA ILE A 37 2.89 -2.07 5.56
C ILE A 37 3.98 -1.72 6.55
N PHE A 38 4.01 -2.43 7.68
CA PHE A 38 5.17 -2.54 8.54
C PHE A 38 5.65 -3.99 8.53
N VAL A 39 6.90 -4.22 8.12
CA VAL A 39 7.52 -5.55 8.13
C VAL A 39 7.86 -5.94 9.57
N LYS A 40 7.49 -7.14 10.01
CA LYS A 40 7.82 -7.62 11.38
C LYS A 40 9.33 -7.65 11.57
N GLY A 41 9.82 -7.06 12.66
CA GLY A 41 11.25 -6.85 12.91
C GLY A 41 11.94 -5.87 11.95
N GLY A 42 11.17 -5.14 11.13
CA GLY A 42 11.68 -4.28 10.07
C GLY A 42 11.15 -2.85 10.17
N GLN A 43 10.72 -2.30 9.03
CA GLN A 43 10.31 -0.92 8.87
C GLN A 43 9.04 -0.79 8.04
N GLU A 44 8.57 0.45 7.88
CA GLU A 44 7.46 0.75 6.98
C GLU A 44 7.89 0.65 5.51
N GLU A 45 7.02 0.11 4.67
CA GLU A 45 7.23 -0.01 3.23
C GLU A 45 5.94 0.33 2.47
N ILE A 46 6.08 0.83 1.23
CA ILE A 46 4.99 0.89 0.26
C ILE A 46 5.11 -0.33 -0.66
N ARG A 47 4.05 -1.10 -0.78
CA ARG A 47 4.02 -2.35 -1.53
C ARG A 47 2.90 -2.34 -2.56
N LEU A 48 3.23 -2.70 -3.80
CA LEU A 48 2.23 -3.14 -4.78
C LEU A 48 2.07 -4.66 -4.65
N ALA A 49 0.90 -5.10 -4.22
CA ALA A 49 0.61 -6.50 -3.93
C ALA A 49 -0.50 -7.04 -4.84
N TRP A 50 -0.44 -8.33 -5.13
CA TRP A 50 -1.53 -9.07 -5.77
C TRP A 50 -2.20 -9.97 -4.75
N TRP A 51 -3.52 -9.83 -4.59
CA TRP A 51 -4.33 -10.73 -3.79
C TRP A 51 -5.29 -11.52 -4.66
N LYS A 52 -5.50 -12.76 -4.26
CA LYS A 52 -6.47 -13.66 -4.87
C LYS A 52 -7.12 -14.51 -3.79
N ASP A 53 -8.45 -14.57 -3.79
CA ASP A 53 -9.22 -15.40 -2.86
C ASP A 53 -8.83 -15.18 -1.38
N GLY A 54 -8.62 -13.92 -0.96
CA GLY A 54 -8.26 -13.62 0.43
C GLY A 54 -6.79 -13.77 0.78
N ARG A 55 -5.95 -14.24 -0.15
CA ARG A 55 -4.53 -14.54 0.08
C ARG A 55 -3.62 -13.72 -0.84
N GLN A 56 -2.51 -13.26 -0.29
CA GLN A 56 -1.49 -12.60 -1.09
C GLN A 56 -0.78 -13.66 -1.94
N ALA A 57 -0.63 -13.41 -3.23
CA ALA A 57 0.05 -14.30 -4.15
C ALA A 57 1.46 -13.75 -4.48
N MET A 58 2.46 -14.63 -4.38
CA MET A 58 3.86 -14.32 -4.64
C MET A 58 4.14 -14.26 -6.15
N ARG A 59 3.75 -13.14 -6.77
CA ARG A 59 4.02 -12.81 -8.18
C ARG A 59 4.11 -11.30 -8.35
N PRO A 60 4.66 -10.82 -9.48
CA PRO A 60 4.51 -9.41 -9.85
C PRO A 60 3.03 -9.00 -9.85
N ALA A 61 2.78 -7.82 -9.28
CA ALA A 61 1.49 -7.15 -9.30
C ALA A 61 1.44 -6.20 -10.51
N ASP A 62 1.29 -6.79 -11.69
CA ASP A 62 1.30 -6.05 -12.95
C ASP A 62 -0.03 -5.32 -13.16
N LEU A 63 0.00 -3.99 -13.13
CA LEU A 63 -1.16 -3.14 -13.32
C LEU A 63 -1.22 -2.61 -14.76
N ASN A 64 -2.41 -2.50 -15.35
CA ASN A 64 -2.54 -1.79 -16.61
C ASN A 64 -2.15 -0.32 -16.41
N ALA A 65 -1.42 0.26 -17.36
CA ALA A 65 -0.95 1.64 -17.24
C ALA A 65 -2.10 2.66 -17.06
N VAL A 66 -3.28 2.40 -17.64
CA VAL A 66 -4.47 3.25 -17.50
C VAL A 66 -5.06 3.23 -16.08
N ASP A 67 -4.83 2.14 -15.34
CA ASP A 67 -5.37 1.93 -13.99
C ASP A 67 -4.40 2.44 -12.90
N TRP A 68 -3.17 2.82 -13.27
CA TRP A 68 -2.16 3.34 -12.34
C TRP A 68 -2.58 4.63 -11.64
N VAL A 69 -2.99 5.65 -12.40
CA VAL A 69 -3.37 6.94 -11.81
C VAL A 69 -4.60 6.79 -10.91
N PRO A 70 -5.69 6.10 -11.32
CA PRO A 70 -6.83 5.84 -10.43
C PRO A 70 -6.45 5.12 -9.13
N LEU A 71 -5.63 4.06 -9.20
CA LEU A 71 -5.17 3.34 -8.00
C LEU A 71 -4.35 4.27 -7.08
N PHE A 72 -3.47 5.06 -7.67
CA PHE A 72 -2.64 5.98 -6.93
C PHE A 72 -3.46 7.09 -6.25
N THR A 73 -4.47 7.64 -6.94
CA THR A 73 -5.43 8.58 -6.33
C THR A 73 -6.15 7.95 -5.14
N SER A 74 -6.68 6.73 -5.29
CA SER A 74 -7.30 5.98 -4.19
C SER A 74 -6.32 5.76 -3.03
N ALA A 75 -5.05 5.48 -3.31
CA ALA A 75 -4.02 5.29 -2.29
C ALA A 75 -3.73 6.58 -1.48
N LEU A 76 -3.79 7.75 -2.11
CA LEU A 76 -3.71 9.04 -1.40
C LEU A 76 -4.88 9.22 -0.43
N GLU A 77 -6.10 8.94 -0.90
CA GLU A 77 -7.34 9.08 -0.11
C GLU A 77 -7.40 8.09 1.06
N GLN A 78 -6.88 6.87 0.87
CA GLN A 78 -6.87 5.80 1.88
C GLN A 78 -5.68 5.88 2.85
N GLY A 79 -4.85 6.94 2.77
CA GLY A 79 -3.74 7.13 3.69
C GLY A 79 -2.58 6.15 3.52
N VAL A 80 -2.42 5.56 2.33
CA VAL A 80 -1.22 4.77 2.00
C VAL A 80 0.02 5.65 2.06
N PHE A 81 -0.09 6.91 1.66
CA PHE A 81 0.99 7.89 1.73
C PHE A 81 0.78 8.89 2.87
N ASN A 82 1.84 9.18 3.62
CA ASN A 82 1.79 10.21 4.66
C ASN A 82 1.98 11.61 4.07
N SER A 83 1.74 12.65 4.88
CA SER A 83 1.78 14.04 4.41
C SER A 83 3.15 14.47 3.86
N ASP A 84 4.25 13.95 4.40
CA ASP A 84 5.60 14.28 3.94
C ASP A 84 5.88 13.70 2.55
N GLU A 85 5.48 12.44 2.32
CA GLU A 85 5.56 11.80 1.01
C GLU A 85 4.66 12.51 -0.01
N GLN A 86 3.43 12.86 0.36
CA GLN A 86 2.51 13.62 -0.50
C GLN A 86 3.12 14.97 -0.92
N LEU A 87 3.72 15.70 0.03
CA LEU A 87 4.43 16.94 -0.25
C LEU A 87 5.65 16.69 -1.17
N GLY A 88 6.39 15.60 -0.95
CA GLY A 88 7.51 15.19 -1.79
C GLY A 88 7.08 14.92 -3.24
N MET A 89 5.95 14.22 -3.42
CA MET A 89 5.39 13.92 -4.75
C MET A 89 4.91 15.20 -5.45
N LEU A 90 4.27 16.12 -4.72
CA LEU A 90 3.89 17.43 -5.27
C LEU A 90 5.13 18.24 -5.70
N LYS A 91 6.18 18.25 -4.88
CA LYS A 91 7.45 18.92 -5.21
C LYS A 91 8.10 18.34 -6.46
N ALA A 92 8.08 17.02 -6.63
CA ALA A 92 8.62 16.36 -7.82
C ALA A 92 7.86 16.74 -9.09
N LEU A 93 6.57 17.06 -8.99
CA LEU A 93 5.77 17.52 -10.14
C LEU A 93 6.07 18.97 -10.52
N VAL A 94 6.31 19.86 -9.55
CA VAL A 94 6.56 21.29 -9.82
C VAL A 94 8.03 21.62 -10.11
N SER A 95 8.95 20.70 -9.79
CA SER A 95 10.39 20.88 -9.99
C SER A 95 10.91 20.27 -11.31
N ASN A 96 10.03 19.65 -12.10
CA ASN A 96 10.29 19.24 -13.49
C ASN A 96 9.80 20.33 -14.45
#